data_AF-A0A4D4MHI8-F1
#
_entry.id   AF-A0A4D4MHI8-F1
#
_cell.length_a   1.000
_cell.length_b   1.000
_cell.length_c   1.000
_cell.angle_alpha   90.00
_cell.angle_beta   90.00
_cell.angle_gamma   90.00
#
_symmetry.space_group_name_H-M   'P 1'
#
loop_
_entity.id
_entity.type
_entity.pdbx_description
1 polymer ?
#
loop_
_entity_poly.entity_id
_entity_poly.type
_entity_poly.pdbx_seq_one_letter_code
_entity_poly.pdbx_strand_id
1 'polypeptide(L)'
;MDVVPFLPGDQLLLYTDGVTETRDRTGAFYPLVERVRSWADLPPRELLDHLHQDLLAYSDAHLDDDTAALAAYRLPGETHA
;
A
#
# COMPACT_ATOMS: atom_id res chain seq x y z
N MET A 1 1.71 16.85 17.48
CA MET A 1 1.95 15.44 17.16
C MET A 1 0.59 14.81 17.12
N ASP A 2 0.10 14.50 15.93
CA ASP A 2 -1.24 13.95 15.76
C ASP A 2 -1.20 12.44 15.98
N VAL A 3 -2.18 11.91 16.70
CA VAL A 3 -2.31 10.48 16.96
C VAL A 3 -3.67 10.05 16.45
N VAL A 4 -3.69 9.01 15.62
CA VAL A 4 -4.92 8.40 15.09
C VAL A 4 -5.05 7.01 15.69
N PRO A 5 -6.20 6.64 16.27
CA PRO A 5 -6.39 5.30 16.82
C PRO A 5 -6.39 4.23 15.71
N PHE A 6 -5.74 3.09 15.96
CA PHE A 6 -5.79 1.90 15.09
C PHE A 6 -6.82 0.91 15.63
N LEU A 7 -8.04 0.99 15.10
CA LEU A 7 -9.23 0.28 15.56
C LEU A 7 -9.34 -1.13 14.97
N PRO A 8 -10.13 -2.04 15.57
CA PRO A 8 -10.36 -3.36 14.99
C PRO A 8 -11.04 -3.21 13.62
N GLY A 9 -10.55 -3.94 12.62
CA GLY A 9 -10.96 -3.80 11.23
C GLY A 9 -10.12 -2.79 10.43
N ASP A 10 -9.27 -1.99 11.08
CA ASP A 10 -8.41 -1.06 10.36
C ASP A 10 -7.25 -1.77 9.68
N GLN A 11 -6.87 -1.23 8.53
CA GLN A 11 -5.68 -1.59 7.77
C GLN A 11 -4.73 -0.40 7.68
N LEU A 12 -3.47 -0.63 7.99
CA LEU A 12 -2.38 0.35 7.90
C LEU A 12 -1.37 -0.12 6.85
N LEU A 13 -1.13 0.70 5.83
CA LEU A 13 -0.07 0.53 4.86
C LEU A 13 1.09 1.47 5.19
N LEU A 14 2.27 0.90 5.38
CA LEU A 14 3.54 1.59 5.59
C LEU A 14 4.43 1.31 4.38
N TYR A 15 5.17 2.31 3.91
CA TYR A 15 5.99 2.18 2.71
C TYR A 15 7.23 3.06 2.78
N THR A 16 8.27 2.69 2.02
CA THR A 16 9.42 3.54 1.72
C THR A 16 9.08 4.51 0.59
N ASP A 17 9.78 5.64 0.54
CA ASP A 17 9.63 6.66 -0.51
C ASP A 17 9.77 6.09 -1.93
N GLY A 18 10.59 5.06 -2.15
CA GLY A 18 10.70 4.32 -3.41
C GLY A 18 9.34 3.91 -4.02
N VAL A 19 8.30 3.63 -3.22
CA VAL A 19 6.94 3.37 -3.72
C VAL A 19 6.35 4.61 -4.41
N THR A 20 6.41 5.76 -3.74
CA THR A 20 5.85 7.02 -4.27
C THR A 20 6.76 7.68 -5.31
N GLU A 21 8.06 7.43 -5.25
CA GLU A 21 9.04 7.97 -6.17
C GLU A 21 9.16 7.16 -7.47
N THR A 22 8.61 5.94 -7.52
CA THR A 22 8.48 5.15 -8.75
C THR A 22 7.83 5.97 -9.87
N ARG A 23 8.40 5.93 -11.08
CA ARG A 23 7.96 6.73 -12.22
C ARG A 23 7.47 5.88 -13.39
N ASP A 24 6.52 6.43 -14.13
CA ASP A 24 6.17 5.90 -15.44
C ASP A 24 7.14 6.36 -16.53
N ARG A 25 6.88 5.93 -17.77
CA ARG A 25 7.65 6.29 -18.97
C ARG A 25 7.66 7.79 -19.29
N THR A 26 6.72 8.55 -18.76
CA THR A 26 6.67 10.02 -18.90
C THR A 26 7.41 10.73 -17.77
N GLY A 27 7.89 9.98 -16.77
CA GLY A 27 8.53 10.48 -15.56
C GLY A 27 7.53 10.85 -14.46
N ALA A 28 6.25 10.55 -14.60
CA ALA A 28 5.23 10.87 -13.63
C ALA A 28 5.30 9.94 -12.41
N PHE A 29 5.25 10.52 -11.21
CA PHE A 29 5.28 9.77 -9.95
C PHE A 29 4.08 8.84 -9.76
N TYR A 30 4.27 7.76 -9.02
CA TYR A 30 3.26 6.75 -8.76
C TYR A 30 2.09 7.31 -7.92
N PRO A 31 0.83 7.21 -8.41
CA PRO A 31 -0.35 7.76 -7.73
C PRO A 31 -0.87 6.82 -6.62
N LEU A 32 -0.07 6.63 -5.56
CA LEU A 32 -0.32 5.62 -4.52
C LEU A 32 -1.70 5.75 -3.87
N VAL A 33 -2.13 6.98 -3.54
CA VAL A 33 -3.38 7.22 -2.81
C VAL A 33 -4.59 6.84 -3.66
N GLU A 34 -4.60 7.21 -4.95
CA GLU A 34 -5.65 6.84 -5.88
C GLU A 34 -5.75 5.32 -6.05
N ARG A 35 -4.59 4.65 -6.19
CA ARG A 35 -4.51 3.20 -6.39
C ARG A 35 -5.02 2.43 -5.18
N VAL A 36 -4.46 2.70 -4.00
CA VAL A 36 -4.79 1.97 -2.76
C VAL A 36 -6.26 2.16 -2.36
N ARG A 37 -6.86 3.32 -2.64
CA ARG A 37 -8.30 3.54 -2.41
C ARG A 37 -9.17 2.54 -3.16
N SER A 38 -8.78 2.12 -4.36
CA SER A 38 -9.53 1.11 -5.14
C SER A 38 -9.34 -0.33 -4.61
N TRP A 39 -8.39 -0.54 -3.70
CA TRP A 39 -8.02 -1.84 -3.15
C TRP A 39 -8.19 -1.91 -1.63
N ALA A 40 -8.80 -0.90 -1.02
CA ALA A 40 -8.80 -0.72 0.44
C ALA A 40 -9.45 -1.90 1.20
N ASP A 41 -10.38 -2.61 0.55
CA ASP A 41 -11.07 -3.77 1.11
C ASP A 41 -10.32 -5.10 0.88
N LEU A 42 -9.18 -5.09 0.17
CA LEU A 42 -8.39 -6.30 -0.05
C LEU A 42 -7.68 -6.74 1.24
N PRO A 43 -7.61 -8.06 1.51
CA PRO A 43 -6.78 -8.58 2.58
C PRO A 43 -5.32 -8.11 2.44
N PRO A 44 -4.57 -7.97 3.55
CA PRO A 44 -3.22 -7.37 3.55
C PRO A 44 -2.25 -7.99 2.53
N ARG A 45 -2.26 -9.31 2.40
CA ARG A 45 -1.41 -10.01 1.43
C ARG A 45 -1.79 -9.65 -0.01
N GLU A 46 -3.08 -9.70 -0.34
CA GLU A 46 -3.58 -9.40 -1.68
C GLU A 46 -3.35 -7.93 -2.04
N LEU A 47 -3.48 -7.01 -1.08
CA LEU A 47 -3.14 -5.60 -1.27
C LEU A 47 -1.65 -5.42 -1.61
N LEU A 48 -0.74 -6.07 -0.87
CA LEU A 48 0.69 -5.99 -1.15
C LEU A 48 1.05 -6.62 -2.51
N ASP A 49 0.41 -7.73 -2.86
CA ASP A 49 0.60 -8.38 -4.16
C ASP A 49 0.14 -7.46 -5.30
N HIS A 50 -1.05 -6.83 -5.18
CA HIS A 50 -1.54 -5.85 -6.15
C HIS A 50 -0.64 -4.64 -6.27
N LEU A 51 -0.20 -4.07 -5.14
CA LEU A 51 0.71 -2.92 -5.14
C LEU A 51 2.02 -3.25 -5.86
N HIS A 52 2.61 -4.40 -5.58
CA HIS A 52 3.86 -4.82 -6.22
C HIS A 52 3.67 -5.01 -7.74
N GLN A 53 2.61 -5.68 -8.17
CA GLN A 53 2.35 -5.87 -9.61
C GLN A 53 2.05 -4.54 -10.32
N ASP A 54 1.30 -3.64 -9.70
CA ASP A 54 0.97 -2.34 -10.29
C ASP A 54 2.20 -1.43 -10.37
N LEU A 55 3.09 -1.45 -9.36
CA LEU A 55 4.37 -0.73 -9.42
C LEU A 55 5.25 -1.22 -10.59
N LEU A 56 5.40 -2.53 -10.74
CA LEU A 56 6.13 -3.11 -11.88
C LEU A 56 5.50 -2.74 -13.22
N ALA A 57 4.17 -2.78 -13.32
CA ALA A 57 3.47 -2.39 -14.55
C ALA A 57 3.61 -0.89 -14.85
N TYR A 58 3.59 -0.05 -13.81
CA TYR A 58 3.70 1.40 -13.93
C TYR A 58 5.08 1.82 -14.41
N SER A 59 6.14 1.16 -13.94
CA SER A 59 7.53 1.48 -14.25
C SER A 59 8.14 0.69 -15.42
N ASP A 60 7.32 0.01 -16.23
CA ASP A 60 7.80 -0.84 -17.35
C ASP A 60 8.83 -1.89 -16.87
N ALA A 61 8.52 -2.51 -15.72
CA ALA A 61 9.30 -3.50 -14.97
C ALA A 61 10.66 -3.02 -14.43
N HIS A 62 10.88 -1.71 -14.31
CA HIS A 62 12.09 -1.13 -13.74
C HIS A 62 11.79 -0.45 -12.39
N LEU A 63 12.14 -1.09 -11.28
CA LEU A 63 12.17 -0.42 -9.98
C LEU A 63 13.56 0.16 -9.81
N ASP A 64 13.67 1.48 -9.90
CA ASP A 64 14.95 2.19 -9.88
C ASP A 64 15.55 2.33 -8.47
N ASP A 65 14.76 2.09 -7.41
CA ASP A 65 15.12 2.30 -6.00
C ASP A 65 14.61 1.18 -5.07
N ASP A 66 15.16 1.10 -3.86
CA ASP A 66 14.80 0.13 -2.83
C ASP A 66 13.34 0.32 -2.37
N THR A 67 12.46 -0.50 -2.93
CA THR A 67 11.02 -0.44 -2.69
C THR A 67 10.60 -1.45 -1.63
N ALA A 68 10.00 -0.99 -0.53
CA ALA A 68 9.42 -1.84 0.50
C ALA A 68 8.06 -1.33 0.96
N ALA A 69 7.14 -2.25 1.24
CA ALA A 69 5.84 -1.97 1.81
C ALA A 69 5.45 -3.02 2.86
N LEU A 70 4.72 -2.60 3.88
CA LEU A 70 4.19 -3.44 4.95
C LEU A 70 2.72 -3.09 5.19
N ALA A 71 1.88 -4.12 5.19
CA ALA A 71 0.48 -4.00 5.56
C ALA A 71 0.26 -4.64 6.94
N ALA A 72 -0.27 -3.86 7.87
CA ALA A 72 -0.73 -4.33 9.17
C ALA A 72 -2.25 -4.26 9.20
N TYR A 73 -2.90 -5.32 9.67
CA TYR A 73 -4.35 -5.38 9.83
C TYR A 73 -4.67 -5.74 11.27
N ARG A 74 -5.57 -4.97 11.88
CA ARG A 74 -6.05 -5.29 13.22
C ARG A 74 -7.28 -6.15 13.10
N LEU A 75 -7.16 -7.41 13.49
CA LEU A 75 -8.30 -8.33 13.54
C LEU A 75 -9.44 -7.73 14.37
N PRO A 76 -10.71 -7.92 13.96
CA PRO A 76 -11.85 -7.63 14.81
C PRO A 76 -11.68 -8.32 16.17
N GLY A 77 -12.00 -7.63 17.26
CA GLY A 77 -12.02 -8.26 18.57
C GLY A 77 -13.11 -9.33 18.59
N GLU A 78 -12.82 -10.51 19.16
CA GLU A 78 -13.87 -11.49 19.41
C GLU A 78 -14.92 -10.85 20.32
N THR A 79 -16.14 -10.71 19.81
CA THR A 79 -17.27 -10.35 20.66
C THR A 79 -17.61 -11.60 21.48
N HIS A 80 -17.04 -11.73 22.68
CA HIS A 80 -17.53 -12.69 23.65
C HIS A 80 -18.95 -12.24 24.02
N ALA A 81 -19.94 -12.96 23.49
CA ALA A 81 -21.34 -12.88 23.89
C ALA A 81 -21.55 -13.53 25.26
#